data_AF-A0A6B3AG45-F1
#
_entry.id   AF-A0A6B3AG45-F1
#
_cell.length_a   1.000
_cell.length_b   1.000
_cell.length_c   1.000
_cell.angle_alpha   90.00
_cell.angle_beta   90.00
_cell.angle_gamma   90.00
#
_symmetry.space_group_name_H-M   'P 1'
#
loop_
_entity.id
_entity.type
_entity.pdbx_description
1 polymer ?
#
loop_
_entity_poly.entity_id
_entity_poly.type
_entity_poly.pdbx_seq_one_letter_code
_entity_poly.pdbx_strand_id
1 'polypeptide(L)'
;MIAAQLDLIAPGTVHVRTVPVTRDGRRRTWVTLDDVTGRPVEADADAHRAALGLLHRAFPVADWDRPRRYDATTGVLALDEPTAPAALGLDTAEEAHA
;
A
#
# COMPACT_ATOMS: atom_id res chain seq x y z
N MET A 1 3.20 19.56 3.00
CA MET A 1 2.79 18.33 3.74
C MET A 1 2.28 17.32 2.73
N ILE A 2 2.69 16.06 2.84
CA ILE A 2 2.37 15.00 1.88
C ILE A 2 0.85 14.81 1.73
N ALA A 3 0.10 14.82 2.84
CA ALA A 3 -1.35 14.66 2.83
C ALA A 3 -2.07 15.70 1.96
N ALA A 4 -1.70 16.98 2.06
CA ALA A 4 -2.29 18.03 1.23
C ALA A 4 -1.95 17.88 -0.26
N GLN A 5 -0.74 17.43 -0.58
CA GLN A 5 -0.36 17.14 -1.98
C GLN A 5 -1.06 15.90 -2.51
N LEU A 6 -1.29 14.90 -1.66
CA LEU A 6 -2.03 13.70 -2.02
C LEU A 6 -3.51 14.02 -2.30
N ASP A 7 -4.13 14.87 -1.49
CA ASP A 7 -5.51 15.33 -1.70
C ASP A 7 -5.66 16.10 -3.02
N LEU A 8 -4.65 16.89 -3.43
CA LEU A 8 -4.63 17.53 -4.74
C LEU A 8 -4.48 16.54 -5.91
N ILE A 9 -3.77 15.43 -5.70
CA ILE A 9 -3.53 14.40 -6.71
C ILE A 9 -4.77 13.52 -6.89
N ALA A 10 -5.37 13.09 -5.78
CA ALA A 10 -6.51 12.20 -5.75
C ALA A 10 -7.34 12.52 -4.49
N PRO A 11 -8.34 13.42 -4.61
CA PRO A 11 -9.14 13.87 -3.49
C PRO A 11 -9.79 12.72 -2.72
N GLY A 12 -9.75 12.80 -1.39
CA GLY A 12 -10.32 11.77 -0.52
C GLY A 12 -9.43 10.54 -0.28
N THR A 13 -8.22 10.51 -0.84
CA THR A 13 -7.24 9.45 -0.53
C THR A 13 -6.73 9.58 0.90
N VAL A 14 -6.87 8.51 1.68
CA VAL A 14 -6.35 8.43 3.05
C VAL A 14 -5.19 7.43 3.14
N HIS A 15 -5.26 6.34 2.39
CA HIS A 15 -4.21 5.34 2.35
C HIS A 15 -3.64 5.22 0.93
N VAL A 16 -2.33 5.05 0.85
CA VAL A 16 -1.67 4.69 -0.41
C VAL A 16 -0.95 3.38 -0.18
N ARG A 17 -1.31 2.35 -0.93
CA ARG A 17 -0.62 1.06 -0.90
C ARG A 17 0.22 0.91 -2.15
N THR A 18 1.45 0.47 -1.97
CA THR A 18 2.38 0.19 -3.07
C THR A 18 2.80 -1.26 -2.97
N VAL A 19 2.69 -2.00 -4.07
CA VAL A 19 3.05 -3.40 -4.14
C VAL A 19 3.97 -3.60 -5.34
N PRO A 20 5.23 -4.01 -5.12
CA PRO A 20 6.10 -4.36 -6.23
C PRO A 20 5.58 -5.64 -6.89
N VAL A 21 5.44 -5.60 -8.21
CA VAL A 21 4.95 -6.71 -9.03
C VAL A 21 5.86 -6.92 -10.23
N THR A 22 5.94 -8.17 -10.71
CA THR A 22 6.58 -8.48 -11.98
C THR A 22 5.51 -8.63 -13.05
N ARG A 23 5.58 -7.81 -14.09
CA ARG A 23 4.67 -7.86 -15.23
C ARG A 23 5.48 -7.86 -16.52
N ASP A 24 5.25 -8.86 -17.38
CA ASP A 24 5.96 -9.04 -18.66
C ASP A 24 7.50 -9.07 -18.48
N GLY A 25 7.96 -9.76 -17.43
CA GLY A 25 9.40 -9.86 -17.09
C GLY A 25 10.03 -8.56 -16.57
N ARG A 26 9.24 -7.50 -16.36
CA ARG A 26 9.71 -6.21 -15.85
C ARG A 26 9.11 -5.91 -14.49
N ARG A 27 9.94 -5.37 -13.61
CA ARG A 27 9.47 -4.87 -12.32
C ARG A 27 8.60 -3.64 -12.52
N ARG A 28 7.46 -3.60 -11.85
CA ARG A 28 6.53 -2.48 -11.79
C ARG A 28 6.03 -2.34 -10.36
N THR A 29 5.41 -1.21 -10.06
CA THR A 29 4.73 -0.99 -8.78
C THR A 29 3.25 -0.83 -9.05
N TRP A 30 2.45 -1.71 -8.47
CA TRP A 30 1.00 -1.49 -8.35
C TRP A 30 0.77 -0.47 -7.25
N VAL A 31 -0.10 0.49 -7.50
CA VAL A 31 -0.51 1.49 -6.51
C VAL A 31 -2.03 1.41 -6.33
N THR A 32 -2.51 1.42 -5.08
CA THR A 32 -3.92 1.69 -4.78
C THR A 32 -4.02 2.94 -3.92
N LEU A 33 -5.04 3.75 -4.21
CA LEU A 33 -5.40 4.93 -3.45
C LEU A 33 -6.72 4.60 -2.79
N ASP A 34 -6.75 4.50 -1.47
CA ASP A 34 -7.92 4.06 -0.73
C ASP A 34 -8.41 5.16 0.21
N ASP A 35 -9.73 5.26 0.37
CA ASP A 35 -10.37 6.18 1.31
C ASP A 35 -10.19 5.71 2.77
N VAL A 36 -10.81 6.43 3.70
CA VAL A 36 -10.77 6.10 5.14
C VAL A 36 -11.38 4.73 5.45
N THR A 37 -12.31 4.26 4.61
CA THR A 37 -12.98 2.96 4.76
C THR A 37 -12.20 1.82 4.11
N GLY A 38 -11.07 2.13 3.45
CA GLY A 38 -10.25 1.16 2.73
C GLY A 38 -10.82 0.81 1.34
N ARG A 39 -11.72 1.64 0.79
CA ARG A 39 -12.24 1.46 -0.56
C ARG A 39 -11.39 2.24 -1.56
N PRO A 40 -11.17 1.71 -2.78
CA PRO A 40 -10.46 2.44 -3.81
C PRO A 40 -11.15 3.77 -4.14
N VAL A 41 -10.36 4.83 -4.21
CA VAL A 41 -10.76 6.13 -4.75
C VAL A 41 -10.68 6.06 -6.28
N GLU A 42 -11.66 6.65 -6.95
CA GLU A 42 -11.64 6.78 -8.41
C GLU A 42 -10.53 7.75 -8.81
N ALA A 43 -9.49 7.24 -9.46
CA ALA A 43 -8.34 8.01 -9.90
C ALA A 43 -7.76 7.42 -11.19
N ASP A 44 -7.23 8.29 -12.05
CA ASP A 44 -6.62 7.88 -13.31
C ASP A 44 -5.18 7.37 -13.12
N ALA A 45 -4.59 6.86 -14.20
CA ALA A 45 -3.24 6.29 -14.16
C ALA A 45 -2.14 7.33 -13.82
N ASP A 46 -2.38 8.62 -14.10
CA ASP A 46 -1.40 9.67 -13.83
C ASP A 46 -1.44 10.07 -12.35
N ALA A 47 -2.61 10.09 -11.73
CA ALA A 47 -2.77 10.27 -10.29
C ALA A 47 -2.03 9.17 -9.51
N HIS A 48 -2.16 7.90 -9.92
CA HIS A 48 -1.43 6.78 -9.30
C HIS A 48 0.09 6.95 -9.42
N ARG A 49 0.60 7.38 -10.59
CA ARG A 49 2.03 7.67 -10.78
C ARG A 49 2.50 8.87 -9.95
N ALA A 50 1.69 9.92 -9.89
CA ALA A 50 2.00 11.12 -9.12
C ALA A 50 2.08 10.82 -7.62
N ALA A 51 1.13 10.03 -7.09
CA ALA A 51 1.12 9.57 -5.71
C ALA A 51 2.38 8.74 -5.39
N LEU A 52 2.74 7.79 -6.26
CA LEU A 52 3.97 7.01 -6.10
C LEU A 52 5.21 7.91 -6.10
N GLY A 53 5.31 8.82 -7.07
CA GLY A 53 6.43 9.76 -7.16
C GLY A 53 6.54 10.70 -5.95
N LEU A 54 5.40 11.11 -5.39
CA LEU A 54 5.34 11.88 -4.15
C LEU A 54 5.92 11.08 -2.98
N LEU A 55 5.49 9.83 -2.80
CA LEU A 55 5.98 8.97 -1.71
C LEU A 55 7.48 8.65 -1.84
N HIS A 56 7.97 8.34 -3.05
CA HIS A 56 9.39 8.11 -3.28
C HIS A 56 10.26 9.32 -2.93
N ARG A 57 9.79 10.54 -3.25
CA ARG A 57 10.52 11.77 -2.89
C ARG A 57 10.49 12.05 -1.40
N ALA A 58 9.37 11.75 -0.74
CA ALA A 58 9.20 11.96 0.70
C ALA A 58 9.97 10.94 1.55
N PHE A 59 10.08 9.70 1.08
CA PHE A 59 10.71 8.58 1.79
C PHE A 59 11.80 7.92 0.93
N PRO A 60 12.90 8.63 0.65
CA PRO A 60 13.93 8.16 -0.29
C PRO A 60 14.68 6.92 0.21
N VAL A 61 14.69 6.67 1.52
CA VAL A 61 15.38 5.54 2.16
C VAL A 61 14.47 4.33 2.41
N ALA A 62 13.19 4.41 2.03
CA ALA A 62 12.28 3.27 2.17
C ALA A 62 12.68 2.16 1.20
N ASP A 63 12.61 0.92 1.68
CA ASP A 63 12.78 -0.25 0.82
C ASP A 63 11.45 -0.47 0.05
N TRP A 64 11.45 -0.01 -1.20
CA TRP A 64 10.35 -0.10 -2.17
C TRP A 64 10.26 -1.46 -2.86
N ASP A 65 11.17 -2.37 -2.52
CA ASP A 65 11.14 -3.73 -3.01
C ASP A 65 10.18 -4.62 -2.21
N ARG A 66 9.59 -4.06 -1.16
CA ARG A 66 8.55 -4.66 -0.33
C ARG A 66 7.26 -3.85 -0.38
N PRO A 67 6.09 -4.47 -0.13
CA PRO A 67 4.84 -3.76 -0.03
C PRO A 67 4.88 -2.66 1.04
N ARG A 68 4.38 -1.47 0.73
CA ARG A 68 4.28 -0.35 1.68
C ARG A 68 2.88 0.23 1.74
N ARG A 69 2.50 0.69 2.92
CA ARG A 69 1.27 1.46 3.16
C ARG A 69 1.64 2.79 3.79
N TYR A 70 1.24 3.87 3.13
CA TYR A 70 1.27 5.21 3.68
C TYR A 70 -0.13 5.57 4.21
N ASP A 71 -0.19 6.16 5.40
CA ASP A 71 -1.39 6.71 6.01
C ASP A 71 -1.27 8.25 6.05
N ALA A 72 -2.15 8.94 5.35
CA ALA A 72 -2.15 10.39 5.26
C ALA A 72 -2.61 11.08 6.54
N THR A 73 -3.35 10.38 7.41
CA THR A 73 -3.83 10.94 8.69
C THR A 73 -2.72 11.00 9.73
N THR A 74 -1.83 10.01 9.74
CA THR A 74 -0.71 9.91 10.68
C THR A 74 0.63 10.33 10.06
N GLY A 75 0.72 10.37 8.73
CA GLY A 75 1.96 10.63 8.00
C GLY A 75 2.94 9.45 8.02
N VAL A 76 2.51 8.27 8.47
CA VAL A 76 3.37 7.10 8.65
C VAL A 76 3.42 6.27 7.37
N LEU A 77 4.64 5.90 6.96
CA LEU A 77 4.89 4.87 5.96
C LEU A 77 5.33 3.59 6.66
N ALA A 78 4.56 2.51 6.51
CA ALA A 78 4.83 1.21 7.11
C ALA A 78 4.96 0.12 6.04
N LEU A 79 5.48 -1.03 6.45
CA LEU A 79 5.45 -2.26 5.67
C LEU A 79 4.00 -2.79 5.60
N ASP A 80 3.54 -3.12 4.40
CA ASP A 80 2.19 -3.66 4.15
C ASP A 80 2.24 -5.17 3.90
N GLU A 81 2.93 -5.89 4.78
CA GLU A 81 2.94 -7.34 4.73
C GLU A 81 1.73 -7.89 5.46
N PRO A 82 1.05 -8.91 4.92
CA PRO A 82 0.05 -9.62 5.68
C PRO A 82 0.74 -10.19 6.92
N THR A 83 0.35 -9.72 8.11
CA THR A 83 0.76 -10.34 9.36
C THR A 83 0.28 -11.78 9.29
N ALA A 84 1.20 -12.73 9.14
CA ALA A 84 0.85 -14.14 9.07
C ALA A 84 -0.05 -14.53 10.26
N PRO A 85 -0.97 -15.49 10.08
CA PRO A 85 -1.91 -15.93 11.12
C PRO A 85 -1.24 -16.66 12.30
N ALA A 86 0.03 -16.42 12.61
CA ALA A 86 0.59 -16.80 13.90
C ALA A 86 -0.18 -16.13 15.07
N ALA A 87 -0.86 -15.01 14.83
CA ALA A 87 -1.78 -14.38 15.78
C ALA A 87 -3.20 -15.01 15.81
N LEU A 88 -3.52 -15.95 14.92
CA LEU A 88 -4.84 -16.57 14.77
C LEU A 88 -4.90 -18.02 15.29
N GLY A 89 -3.79 -18.58 15.78
CA GLY A 89 -3.78 -19.90 16.43
C GLY A 89 -4.18 -21.08 15.53
N LEU A 90 -3.94 -20.99 14.22
CA LEU A 90 -4.38 -22.00 13.25
C LEU A 90 -3.39 -23.16 13.04
N ASP A 91 -2.35 -23.26 13.86
CA ASP A 91 -1.34 -24.34 13.78
C ASP A 91 -1.80 -25.66 14.45
N THR A 92 -3.03 -25.73 14.98
CA THR A 92 -3.54 -26.94 15.64
C THR A 92 -4.87 -27.41 15.03
N ALA A 93 -4.82 -27.88 13.79
CA ALA A 93 -5.81 -28.84 13.31
C ALA A 93 -5.08 -30.14 13.00
N GLU A 94 -4.90 -30.96 14.03
CA GLU A 94 -4.54 -32.37 13.88
C GLU A 94 -5.71 -33.05 13.15
N GLU A 95 -5.53 -33.38 11.87
CA GLU A 95 -6.46 -34.21 11.13
C GLU A 95 -6.51 -35.59 11.80
N ALA A 96 -7.51 -35.79 12.66
CA ALA A 96 -7.88 -37.10 13.15
C ALA A 96 -8.44 -37.91 11.97
N HIS A 97 -7.63 -38.85 11.48
CA HIS A 97 -8.04 -39.87 10.53
C HIS A 97 -9.05 -40.80 11.22
N ALA A 98 -10.25 -40.91 10.65
CA ALA A 98 -11.19 -42.00 10.95
C ALA A 98 -10.91 -43.20 10.03
#